data_AF-A0A956KU59-F1
#
_entry.id   AF-A0A956KU59-F1
#
_cell.length_a   1.000
_cell.length_b   1.000
_cell.length_c   1.000
_cell.angle_alpha   90.00
_cell.angle_beta   90.00
_cell.angle_gamma   90.00
#
_symmetry.space_group_name_H-M   'P 1'
#
loop_
_entity.id
_entity.type
_entity.pdbx_description
1 polymer ?
#
loop_
_entity_poly.entity_id
_entity_poly.type
_entity_poly.pdbx_seq_one_letter_code
_entity_poly.pdbx_strand_id
1 'polypeptide(L)'
;MLSLYFSGWFQCRLATDPDPTDEPRGVSGFTFAVAGEPDFDRIIRLRDPVAPRSHGPAVGVQVDRVAVDGRVEPGHPLVGARVDLLDQPRFESWNAILRKGSSGPIHPFHLELAQGDVRIRREDVLHPPDPSLPLHQIPPESVERRSAVVSMAMDHVRIADATGMADPLALRARRREQLVADREACGDPVARAALDKRIEELSIVAPHKMQLVTMNLYNDYRFALNGPSEVRDPRGRVGARLDRGAEWPILFWMGGWDSDALCGHIRGTLMIPTQAP
;
A
#
# COMPACT_ATOMS: atom_id res chain seq x y z
N MET A 1 23.33 -12.33 1.85
CA MET A 1 22.25 -11.33 1.87
C MET A 1 21.29 -11.62 0.73
N LEU A 2 20.00 -11.74 1.03
CA LEU A 2 18.94 -11.93 0.05
C LEU A 2 18.14 -10.63 -0.09
N SER A 3 18.14 -10.01 -1.27
CA SER A 3 17.39 -8.79 -1.56
C SER A 3 16.20 -9.08 -2.46
N LEU A 4 15.01 -8.71 -2.00
CA LEU A 4 13.73 -8.92 -2.68
C LEU A 4 13.16 -7.57 -3.09
N TYR A 5 13.08 -7.32 -4.39
CA TYR A 5 12.45 -6.12 -4.94
C TYR A 5 11.00 -6.45 -5.24
N PHE A 6 10.09 -5.62 -4.77
CA PHE A 6 8.66 -5.82 -4.93
C PHE A 6 7.96 -4.56 -5.42
N SER A 7 6.86 -4.77 -6.13
CA SER A 7 6.02 -3.70 -6.62
C SER A 7 4.59 -4.16 -6.90
N GLY A 8 3.66 -3.20 -6.93
CA GLY A 8 2.29 -3.42 -7.35
C GLY A 8 1.30 -2.44 -6.75
N TRP A 9 0.03 -2.63 -7.07
CA TRP A 9 -1.06 -1.81 -6.57
C TRP A 9 -1.60 -2.37 -5.24
N PHE A 10 -1.90 -1.48 -4.31
CA PHE A 10 -2.61 -1.77 -3.07
C PHE A 10 -3.94 -1.01 -3.04
N GLN A 11 -4.91 -1.51 -2.29
CA GLN A 11 -6.14 -0.78 -1.97
C GLN A 11 -6.10 -0.27 -0.54
N CYS A 12 -6.64 0.93 -0.30
CA CYS A 12 -6.94 1.38 1.06
C CYS A 12 -8.21 2.23 1.09
N ARG A 13 -9.23 1.77 1.81
CA ARG A 13 -10.55 2.41 1.82
C ARG A 13 -10.64 3.26 3.07
N LEU A 14 -10.33 4.55 2.96
CA LEU A 14 -10.19 5.47 4.08
C LEU A 14 -10.78 6.85 3.74
N ALA A 15 -11.32 7.54 4.74
CA ALA A 15 -11.71 8.93 4.61
C ALA A 15 -10.49 9.84 4.72
N THR A 16 -10.52 10.93 3.96
CA THR A 16 -9.42 11.89 3.86
C THR A 16 -9.87 13.25 4.36
N ASP A 17 -8.91 14.07 4.81
CA ASP A 17 -9.16 15.44 5.28
C ASP A 17 -10.14 16.20 4.35
N PRO A 18 -11.10 16.94 4.91
CA PRO A 18 -11.23 17.29 6.34
C PRO A 18 -12.04 16.29 7.17
N ASP A 19 -12.43 15.14 6.62
CA ASP A 19 -13.17 14.14 7.39
C ASP A 19 -12.30 13.52 8.50
N PRO A 20 -12.86 13.19 9.66
CA PRO A 20 -12.11 12.48 10.69
C PRO A 20 -11.71 11.10 10.20
N THR A 21 -10.60 10.57 10.73
CA THR A 21 -10.03 9.30 10.28
C THR A 21 -11.02 8.11 10.40
N ASP A 22 -12.00 8.18 11.30
CA ASP A 22 -13.03 7.17 11.53
C ASP A 22 -14.36 7.44 10.78
N GLU A 23 -14.43 8.44 9.92
CA GLU A 23 -15.60 8.69 9.06
C GLU A 23 -15.83 7.48 8.14
N PRO A 24 -16.95 6.75 8.29
CA PRO A 24 -17.15 5.46 7.65
C PRO A 24 -17.30 5.54 6.13
N ARG A 25 -17.66 6.69 5.56
CA ARG A 25 -18.01 6.75 4.13
C ARG A 25 -17.32 7.85 3.35
N GLY A 26 -16.60 8.77 3.98
CA GLY A 26 -15.99 9.94 3.33
C GLY A 26 -17.06 10.88 2.76
N VAL A 27 -17.17 12.07 3.34
CA VAL A 27 -18.26 13.02 3.06
C VAL A 27 -17.72 14.31 2.46
N SER A 28 -16.64 14.83 3.05
CA SER A 28 -16.10 16.15 2.73
C SER A 28 -14.76 16.08 2.02
N GLY A 29 -14.05 14.96 2.18
CA GLY A 29 -12.75 14.71 1.57
C GLY A 29 -12.84 14.39 0.08
N PHE A 30 -11.69 14.03 -0.50
CA PHE A 30 -11.59 13.63 -1.91
C PHE A 30 -11.72 12.10 -2.10
N THR A 31 -12.05 11.36 -1.05
CA THR A 31 -12.34 9.93 -1.04
C THR A 31 -13.71 9.70 -0.43
N PHE A 32 -14.43 8.71 -0.95
CA PHE A 32 -15.82 8.43 -0.57
C PHE A 32 -16.18 6.97 -0.87
N ALA A 33 -17.14 6.40 -0.16
CA ALA A 33 -17.77 5.11 -0.45
C ALA A 33 -19.07 5.35 -1.20
N VAL A 34 -19.21 4.78 -2.40
CA VAL A 34 -20.40 4.98 -3.23
C VAL A 34 -21.56 4.07 -2.83
N ALA A 35 -22.74 4.33 -3.39
CA ALA A 35 -23.93 3.50 -3.14
C ALA A 35 -23.63 2.01 -3.39
N GLY A 36 -24.06 1.14 -2.48
CA GLY A 36 -23.80 -0.30 -2.54
C GLY A 36 -22.41 -0.74 -2.06
N GLU A 37 -21.46 0.17 -1.84
CA GLU A 37 -20.18 -0.18 -1.22
C GLU A 37 -20.28 -0.26 0.31
N PRO A 38 -19.52 -1.19 0.94
CA PRO A 38 -19.40 -1.23 2.40
C PRO A 38 -18.74 0.04 2.94
N ASP A 39 -18.75 0.22 4.25
CA ASP A 39 -18.02 1.33 4.88
C ASP A 39 -16.50 1.12 4.77
N PHE A 40 -15.75 2.20 4.94
CA PHE A 40 -14.30 2.24 4.99
C PHE A 40 -13.77 1.50 6.22
N ASP A 41 -12.81 0.62 5.98
CA ASP A 41 -12.15 -0.17 7.03
C ASP A 41 -10.69 0.26 7.27
N ARG A 42 -10.18 1.16 6.42
CA ARG A 42 -8.82 1.72 6.43
C ARG A 42 -7.69 0.69 6.29
N ILE A 43 -8.03 -0.54 5.94
CA ILE A 43 -7.04 -1.62 5.84
C ILE A 43 -6.29 -1.47 4.52
N ILE A 44 -4.96 -1.43 4.63
CA ILE A 44 -4.02 -1.49 3.50
C ILE A 44 -4.00 -2.93 2.99
N ARG A 45 -4.55 -3.13 1.79
CA ARG A 45 -4.65 -4.43 1.15
C ARG A 45 -3.67 -4.54 0.01
N LEU A 46 -2.69 -5.43 0.14
CA LEU A 46 -1.80 -5.77 -0.96
C LEU A 46 -2.40 -6.89 -1.84
N ARG A 47 -3.46 -7.55 -1.34
CA ARG A 47 -4.22 -8.65 -1.93
C ARG A 47 -5.70 -8.55 -1.55
N ASP A 48 -6.54 -9.29 -2.26
CA ASP A 48 -7.96 -9.49 -1.95
C ASP A 48 -8.73 -8.18 -1.65
N PRO A 49 -8.79 -7.25 -2.63
CA PRO A 49 -9.46 -5.97 -2.44
C PRO A 49 -10.95 -6.14 -2.11
N VAL A 50 -11.49 -5.22 -1.33
CA VAL A 50 -12.91 -5.15 -0.98
C VAL A 50 -13.59 -4.15 -1.90
N ALA A 51 -14.67 -4.56 -2.55
CA ALA A 51 -15.42 -3.74 -3.50
C ALA A 51 -14.51 -3.00 -4.52
N PRO A 52 -13.66 -3.72 -5.28
CA PRO A 52 -12.82 -3.08 -6.28
C PRO A 52 -13.68 -2.37 -7.33
N ARG A 53 -13.34 -1.12 -7.64
CA ARG A 53 -14.09 -0.31 -8.60
C ARG A 53 -13.69 -0.63 -10.04
N SER A 54 -14.68 -0.63 -10.94
CA SER A 54 -14.47 -0.84 -12.37
C SER A 54 -13.46 0.16 -12.94
N HIS A 55 -12.67 -0.31 -13.92
CA HIS A 55 -11.63 0.46 -14.62
C HIS A 55 -10.53 1.05 -13.71
N GLY A 56 -10.44 0.56 -12.47
CA GLY A 56 -9.30 0.77 -11.58
C GLY A 56 -8.15 -0.20 -11.86
N PRO A 57 -6.96 0.03 -11.27
CA PRO A 57 -5.86 -0.90 -11.36
C PRO A 57 -6.15 -2.21 -10.63
N ALA A 58 -5.57 -3.31 -11.11
CA ALA A 58 -5.65 -4.60 -10.44
C ALA A 58 -4.74 -4.62 -9.20
N VAL A 59 -5.34 -4.84 -8.03
CA VAL A 59 -4.63 -4.90 -6.74
C VAL A 59 -3.82 -6.19 -6.64
N GLY A 60 -2.55 -6.07 -6.26
CA GLY A 60 -1.62 -7.17 -6.15
C GLY A 60 -0.18 -6.69 -6.08
N VAL A 61 0.50 -7.00 -4.99
CA VAL A 61 1.94 -6.71 -4.81
C VAL A 61 2.75 -7.99 -4.85
N GLN A 62 3.80 -8.01 -5.67
CA GLN A 62 4.63 -9.19 -5.85
C GLN A 62 6.11 -8.84 -5.91
N VAL A 63 6.95 -9.83 -5.65
CA VAL A 63 8.39 -9.74 -5.86
C VAL A 63 8.66 -9.78 -7.37
N ASP A 64 9.18 -8.69 -7.92
CA ASP A 64 9.56 -8.58 -9.33
C ASP A 64 10.97 -9.08 -9.60
N ARG A 65 11.88 -8.95 -8.63
CA ARG A 65 13.28 -9.30 -8.78
C ARG A 65 13.88 -9.79 -7.47
N VAL A 66 14.80 -10.73 -7.57
CA VAL A 66 15.59 -11.23 -6.44
C VAL A 66 17.07 -11.06 -6.73
N ALA A 67 17.85 -10.71 -5.72
CA ALA A 67 19.29 -10.73 -5.77
C ALA A 67 19.88 -11.46 -4.55
N VAL A 68 20.91 -12.28 -4.78
CA VAL A 68 21.68 -12.97 -3.75
C VAL A 68 23.08 -12.36 -3.73
N ASP A 69 23.48 -11.79 -2.61
CA ASP A 69 24.77 -11.11 -2.41
C ASP A 69 25.06 -10.05 -3.50
N GLY A 70 24.03 -9.31 -3.88
CA GLY A 70 24.09 -8.25 -4.89
C GLY A 70 23.97 -8.73 -6.34
N ARG A 71 24.01 -10.04 -6.60
CA ARG A 71 23.81 -10.61 -7.93
C ARG A 71 22.34 -10.93 -8.18
N VAL A 72 21.77 -10.39 -9.27
CA VAL A 72 20.38 -10.70 -9.66
C VAL A 72 20.27 -12.16 -10.08
N GLU A 73 19.25 -12.84 -9.56
CA GLU A 73 18.95 -14.26 -9.84
C GLU A 73 17.54 -14.39 -10.44
N PRO A 74 17.38 -14.30 -11.78
CA PRO A 74 16.07 -14.28 -12.43
C PRO A 74 15.25 -15.57 -12.23
N GLY A 75 15.92 -16.71 -12.04
CA GLY A 75 15.29 -18.01 -11.79
C GLY A 75 15.02 -18.30 -10.32
N HIS A 76 15.23 -17.34 -9.41
CA HIS A 76 15.05 -17.56 -7.99
C HIS A 76 13.59 -17.89 -7.66
N PRO A 77 13.29 -18.87 -6.80
CA PRO A 77 11.92 -19.34 -6.53
C PRO A 77 11.02 -18.33 -5.83
N LEU A 78 11.56 -17.19 -5.39
CA LEU A 78 10.79 -16.08 -4.83
C LEU A 78 10.43 -15.01 -5.88
N VAL A 79 10.90 -15.11 -7.13
CA VAL A 79 10.38 -14.25 -8.21
C VAL A 79 8.90 -14.57 -8.42
N GLY A 80 8.07 -13.53 -8.46
CA GLY A 80 6.61 -13.63 -8.49
C GLY A 80 5.97 -14.00 -7.15
N ALA A 81 6.75 -14.09 -6.06
CA ALA A 81 6.17 -14.32 -4.73
C ALA A 81 5.19 -13.21 -4.38
N ARG A 82 4.07 -13.59 -3.77
CA ARG A 82 3.09 -12.64 -3.26
C ARG A 82 3.67 -11.93 -2.05
N VAL A 83 3.52 -10.61 -2.00
CA VAL A 83 3.81 -9.79 -0.82
C VAL A 83 2.49 -9.40 -0.19
N ASP A 84 2.38 -9.55 1.12
CA ASP A 84 1.19 -9.15 1.87
C ASP A 84 1.53 -8.52 3.23
N LEU A 85 0.60 -7.72 3.75
CA LEU A 85 0.65 -7.15 5.08
C LEU A 85 -0.52 -7.70 5.90
N LEU A 86 -0.21 -8.47 6.94
CA LEU A 86 -1.17 -9.23 7.73
C LEU A 86 -1.77 -8.41 8.87
N ASP A 87 -2.85 -8.94 9.46
CA ASP A 87 -3.47 -8.45 10.68
C ASP A 87 -4.06 -7.04 10.58
N GLN A 88 -4.62 -6.73 9.42
CA GLN A 88 -5.37 -5.49 9.15
C GLN A 88 -4.52 -4.22 9.31
N PRO A 89 -3.41 -4.09 8.56
CA PRO A 89 -2.52 -2.92 8.62
C PRO A 89 -3.25 -1.62 8.25
N ARG A 90 -3.02 -0.53 8.97
CA ARG A 90 -3.62 0.78 8.71
C ARG A 90 -2.58 1.88 8.73
N PHE A 91 -2.84 2.98 8.03
CA PHE A 91 -2.12 4.23 8.26
C PHE A 91 -2.60 4.85 9.57
N GLU A 92 -1.68 5.05 10.52
CA GLU A 92 -1.99 5.56 11.85
C GLU A 92 -1.46 6.98 12.04
N SER A 93 -2.25 7.97 11.61
CA SER A 93 -1.96 9.40 11.80
C SER A 93 -2.77 10.05 12.94
N TRP A 94 -3.92 9.45 13.31
CA TRP A 94 -4.87 9.92 14.33
C TRP A 94 -5.17 11.42 14.20
N ASN A 95 -5.70 11.88 13.05
CA ASN A 95 -6.06 13.30 12.83
C ASN A 95 -4.94 14.30 13.21
N ALA A 96 -3.70 14.00 12.83
CA ALA A 96 -2.52 14.79 13.19
C ALA A 96 -2.04 14.75 14.65
N ILE A 97 -2.65 13.94 15.52
CA ILE A 97 -2.21 13.74 16.91
C ILE A 97 -0.86 13.01 16.94
N LEU A 98 -0.71 11.94 16.14
CA LEU A 98 0.56 11.22 16.04
C LEU A 98 1.48 11.93 15.03
N ARG A 99 0.96 12.21 13.83
CA ARG A 99 1.65 12.93 12.75
C ARG A 99 0.69 13.57 11.77
N LYS A 100 1.07 14.72 11.20
CA LYS A 100 0.29 15.39 10.14
C LYS A 100 0.20 14.54 8.87
N GLY A 101 -0.99 14.47 8.29
CA GLY A 101 -1.24 13.85 6.99
C GLY A 101 -0.96 12.34 6.96
N SER A 102 -0.51 11.85 5.81
CA SER A 102 -0.28 10.41 5.53
C SER A 102 1.06 9.87 6.03
N SER A 103 1.77 10.59 6.92
CA SER A 103 3.13 10.26 7.37
C SER A 103 3.20 9.29 8.57
N GLY A 104 2.04 8.94 9.14
CA GLY A 104 1.97 8.03 10.28
C GLY A 104 2.52 6.63 9.97
N PRO A 105 2.91 5.86 11.01
CA PRO A 105 3.34 4.49 10.81
C PRO A 105 2.21 3.63 10.24
N ILE A 106 2.61 2.58 9.54
CA ILE A 106 1.72 1.47 9.23
C ILE A 106 1.70 0.54 10.45
N HIS A 107 0.53 0.24 10.98
CA HIS A 107 0.38 -0.65 12.13
C HIS A 107 -0.87 -1.54 12.04
N PRO A 108 -0.77 -2.85 12.35
CA PRO A 108 0.47 -3.60 12.51
C PRO A 108 1.32 -3.63 11.21
N PHE A 109 2.59 -4.03 11.34
CA PHE A 109 3.47 -4.23 10.18
C PHE A 109 3.98 -5.68 10.19
N HIS A 110 3.13 -6.58 9.74
CA HIS A 110 3.41 -8.01 9.67
C HIS A 110 3.53 -8.41 8.21
N LEU A 111 4.77 -8.53 7.74
CA LEU A 111 5.07 -8.80 6.34
C LEU A 111 5.04 -10.30 6.06
N GLU A 112 4.38 -10.70 4.98
CA GLU A 112 4.42 -12.05 4.44
C GLU A 112 4.88 -12.07 2.98
N LEU A 113 5.71 -13.07 2.67
CA LEU A 113 6.10 -13.47 1.32
C LEU A 113 5.69 -14.93 1.11
N ALA A 114 4.97 -15.23 0.03
CA ALA A 114 4.50 -16.58 -0.26
C ALA A 114 4.65 -16.95 -1.73
N GLN A 115 5.25 -18.12 -2.02
CA GLN A 115 5.35 -18.68 -3.37
C GLN A 115 5.43 -20.21 -3.35
N GLY A 116 4.34 -20.88 -3.77
CA GLY A 116 4.22 -22.33 -3.67
C GLY A 116 4.29 -22.80 -2.21
N ASP A 117 5.22 -23.71 -1.89
CA ASP A 117 5.44 -24.21 -0.52
C ASP A 117 6.41 -23.35 0.31
N VAL A 118 6.95 -22.26 -0.26
CA VAL A 118 7.81 -21.32 0.46
C VAL A 118 6.97 -20.21 1.06
N ARG A 119 7.13 -19.99 2.37
CA ARG A 119 6.52 -18.89 3.12
C ARG A 119 7.55 -18.24 4.05
N ILE A 120 7.66 -16.93 3.99
CA ILE A 120 8.52 -16.13 4.87
C ILE A 120 7.66 -15.06 5.52
N ARG A 121 7.70 -14.96 6.84
CA ARG A 121 7.00 -13.93 7.61
C ARG A 121 7.96 -13.20 8.51
N ARG A 122 7.74 -11.90 8.67
CA ARG A 122 8.46 -11.07 9.63
C ARG A 122 7.56 -9.98 10.17
N GLU A 123 7.53 -9.87 11.48
CA GLU A 123 6.87 -8.77 12.17
C GLU A 123 7.90 -7.66 12.45
N ASP A 124 7.41 -6.42 12.51
CA ASP A 124 8.12 -5.33 13.15
C ASP A 124 7.40 -4.91 14.43
N VAL A 125 8.09 -5.07 15.55
CA VAL A 125 7.60 -4.65 16.86
C VAL A 125 7.93 -3.17 17.02
N LEU A 126 6.90 -2.34 17.09
CA LEU A 126 7.08 -0.89 17.13
C LEU A 126 7.89 -0.45 18.35
N HIS A 127 7.57 -1.02 19.50
CA HIS A 127 8.22 -0.76 20.79
C HIS A 127 8.61 -2.08 21.48
N PRO A 128 9.83 -2.60 21.24
CA PRO A 128 10.27 -3.89 21.80
C PRO A 128 10.22 -4.03 23.33
N PRO A 129 10.48 -2.99 24.14
CA PRO A 129 10.40 -3.12 25.61
C PRO A 129 9.01 -3.51 26.13
N ASP A 130 7.95 -3.08 25.44
CA ASP A 130 6.58 -3.50 25.70
C ASP A 130 5.77 -3.52 24.37
N PRO A 131 5.73 -4.68 23.69
CA PRO A 131 5.04 -4.84 22.41
C PRO A 131 3.53 -4.64 22.48
N SER A 132 2.95 -4.66 23.68
CA SER A 132 1.50 -4.59 23.90
C SER A 132 0.98 -3.16 24.08
N LEU A 133 1.88 -2.17 24.20
CA LEU A 133 1.48 -0.79 24.41
C LEU A 133 0.58 -0.30 23.27
N PRO A 134 -0.55 0.36 23.59
CA PRO A 134 -1.36 0.99 22.58
C PRO A 134 -0.59 2.14 21.94
N LEU A 135 -0.83 2.40 20.65
CA LEU A 135 -0.07 3.39 19.84
C LEU A 135 0.09 4.76 20.49
N HIS A 136 -0.93 5.26 21.20
CA HIS A 136 -0.91 6.57 21.85
C HIS A 136 -0.05 6.64 23.12
N GLN A 137 0.42 5.50 23.62
CA GLN A 137 1.33 5.39 24.79
C GLN A 137 2.76 5.04 24.37
N ILE A 138 2.96 4.67 23.10
CA ILE A 138 4.29 4.36 22.58
C ILE A 138 5.13 5.64 22.53
N PRO A 139 6.39 5.62 22.99
CA PRO A 139 7.26 6.77 22.92
C PRO A 139 7.42 7.32 21.49
N PRO A 140 7.45 8.65 21.29
CA PRO A 140 7.51 9.26 19.97
C PRO A 140 8.65 8.75 19.08
N GLU A 141 9.82 8.47 19.65
CA GLU A 141 10.97 7.94 18.92
C GLU A 141 10.72 6.56 18.32
N SER A 142 9.91 5.73 18.98
CA SER A 142 9.51 4.42 18.46
C SER A 142 8.54 4.58 17.28
N VAL A 143 7.60 5.53 17.37
CA VAL A 143 6.67 5.90 16.28
C VAL A 143 7.43 6.49 15.09
N GLU A 144 8.40 7.37 15.34
CA GLU A 144 9.25 8.02 14.33
C GLU A 144 10.00 7.02 13.47
N ARG A 145 10.56 5.97 14.10
CA ARG A 145 11.28 4.91 13.40
C ARG A 145 10.50 4.30 12.25
N ARG A 146 9.17 4.17 12.37
CA ARG A 146 8.30 3.55 11.36
C ARG A 146 7.45 4.56 10.58
N SER A 147 7.63 5.85 10.84
CA SER A 147 6.94 6.92 10.11
C SER A 147 7.58 7.15 8.73
N ALA A 148 6.88 7.85 7.85
CA ALA A 148 7.43 8.23 6.55
C ALA A 148 8.63 9.18 6.74
N VAL A 149 9.77 8.83 6.14
CA VAL A 149 11.00 9.66 6.14
C VAL A 149 10.84 10.85 5.20
N VAL A 150 10.20 10.61 4.06
CA VAL A 150 9.74 11.65 3.14
C VAL A 150 8.23 11.55 3.07
N SER A 151 7.53 12.64 3.34
CA SER A 151 6.06 12.67 3.38
C SER A 151 5.51 13.64 2.34
N MET A 152 4.51 13.19 1.59
CA MET A 152 3.77 13.96 0.59
C MET A 152 4.69 14.68 -0.41
N ALA A 153 5.77 14.01 -0.81
CA ALA A 153 6.64 14.53 -1.85
C ALA A 153 6.02 14.29 -3.23
N MET A 154 6.26 15.23 -4.15
CA MET A 154 5.77 15.16 -5.51
C MET A 154 6.89 14.70 -6.44
N ASP A 155 6.67 13.59 -7.17
CA ASP A 155 7.61 13.09 -8.17
C ASP A 155 6.86 12.32 -9.26
N HIS A 156 6.47 13.06 -10.29
CA HIS A 156 5.72 12.53 -11.43
C HIS A 156 6.53 11.52 -12.24
N VAL A 157 7.86 11.67 -12.34
CA VAL A 157 8.70 10.76 -13.12
C VAL A 157 8.77 9.40 -12.44
N ARG A 158 9.03 9.38 -11.12
CA ARG A 158 9.08 8.17 -10.31
C ARG A 158 7.75 7.41 -10.35
N ILE A 159 6.63 8.13 -10.25
CA ILE A 159 5.31 7.51 -10.27
C ILE A 159 4.96 7.01 -11.67
N ALA A 160 5.24 7.78 -12.73
CA ALA A 160 4.99 7.36 -14.11
C ALA A 160 5.81 6.12 -14.49
N ASP A 161 7.09 6.07 -14.13
CA ASP A 161 7.94 4.87 -14.31
C ASP A 161 7.36 3.65 -13.58
N ALA A 162 6.79 3.87 -12.40
CA ALA A 162 6.28 2.78 -11.58
C ALA A 162 4.93 2.23 -11.99
N THR A 163 4.05 3.11 -12.43
CA THR A 163 2.62 2.83 -12.63
C THR A 163 2.20 2.82 -14.09
N GLY A 164 3.05 3.35 -14.98
CA GLY A 164 2.67 3.70 -16.36
C GLY A 164 1.79 4.96 -16.45
N MET A 165 1.47 5.60 -15.32
CA MET A 165 0.62 6.79 -15.27
C MET A 165 1.43 8.06 -15.56
N ALA A 166 1.70 8.31 -16.84
CA ALA A 166 2.38 9.53 -17.27
C ALA A 166 1.48 10.78 -17.22
N ASP A 167 0.17 10.61 -17.43
CA ASP A 167 -0.81 11.69 -17.45
C ASP A 167 -2.04 11.32 -16.62
N PRO A 168 -2.07 11.71 -15.33
CA PRO A 168 -3.21 11.46 -14.44
C PRO A 168 -4.52 12.07 -14.94
N LEU A 169 -4.47 13.22 -15.62
CA LEU A 169 -5.66 13.87 -16.15
C LEU A 169 -6.25 13.07 -17.31
N ALA A 170 -5.42 12.64 -18.26
CA ALA A 170 -5.87 11.80 -19.37
C ALA A 170 -6.37 10.43 -18.89
N LEU A 171 -5.73 9.84 -17.86
CA LEU A 171 -6.20 8.59 -17.24
C LEU A 171 -7.63 8.75 -16.69
N ARG A 172 -7.86 9.82 -15.92
CA ARG A 172 -9.18 10.11 -15.34
C ARG A 172 -10.24 10.42 -16.40
N ALA A 173 -9.89 11.16 -17.45
CA ALA A 173 -10.79 11.46 -18.56
C ALA A 173 -11.24 10.17 -19.28
N ARG A 174 -10.30 9.28 -19.60
CA ARG A 174 -10.61 7.98 -20.21
C ARG A 174 -11.50 7.13 -19.32
N ARG A 175 -11.20 7.07 -18.01
CA ARG A 175 -12.04 6.33 -17.06
C ARG A 175 -13.46 6.91 -17.00
N ARG A 176 -13.59 8.23 -16.99
CA ARG A 176 -14.89 8.91 -16.99
C ARG A 176 -15.72 8.51 -18.21
N GLU A 177 -15.13 8.49 -19.40
CA GLU A 177 -15.80 8.04 -20.63
C GLU A 177 -16.31 6.60 -20.49
N GLN A 178 -15.49 5.69 -19.96
CA GLN A 178 -15.90 4.30 -19.71
C GLN A 178 -17.07 4.21 -18.72
N LEU A 179 -17.03 4.98 -17.62
CA LEU A 179 -18.11 4.99 -16.64
C LEU A 179 -19.41 5.62 -17.16
N VAL A 180 -19.32 6.61 -18.05
CA VAL A 180 -20.51 7.16 -18.72
C VAL A 180 -21.19 6.08 -19.56
N ALA A 181 -20.43 5.30 -20.32
CA ALA A 181 -20.97 4.18 -21.09
C ALA A 181 -21.57 3.09 -20.16
N ASP A 182 -20.88 2.73 -19.09
CA ASP A 182 -21.40 1.76 -18.08
C ASP A 182 -22.72 2.26 -17.48
N ARG A 183 -22.82 3.55 -17.19
CA ARG A 183 -24.00 4.18 -16.60
C ARG A 183 -25.21 4.15 -17.54
N GLU A 184 -24.99 4.42 -18.82
CA GLU A 184 -26.06 4.36 -19.84
C GLU A 184 -26.61 2.94 -20.00
N ALA A 185 -25.75 1.93 -19.89
CA ALA A 185 -26.12 0.52 -19.93
C ALA A 185 -26.69 -0.02 -18.61
N CYS A 186 -26.58 0.73 -17.50
CA CYS A 186 -26.94 0.24 -16.17
C CYS A 186 -28.44 0.43 -15.87
N GLY A 187 -29.12 -0.70 -15.58
CA GLY A 187 -30.53 -0.73 -15.17
C GLY A 187 -30.77 -0.70 -13.66
N ASP A 188 -29.76 -1.01 -12.84
CA ASP A 188 -29.88 -0.99 -11.37
C ASP A 188 -29.75 0.44 -10.83
N PRO A 189 -30.76 0.99 -10.14
CA PRO A 189 -30.70 2.35 -9.60
C PRO A 189 -29.56 2.55 -8.59
N VAL A 190 -29.17 1.53 -7.82
CA VAL A 190 -28.08 1.64 -6.84
C VAL A 190 -26.74 1.77 -7.55
N ALA A 191 -26.45 0.87 -8.50
CA ALA A 191 -25.25 0.95 -9.33
C ALA A 191 -25.21 2.24 -10.17
N ARG A 192 -26.35 2.72 -10.69
CA ARG A 192 -26.43 4.02 -11.39
C ARG A 192 -26.02 5.18 -10.49
N ALA A 193 -26.55 5.25 -9.26
CA ALA A 193 -26.17 6.29 -8.31
C ALA A 193 -24.67 6.25 -7.96
N ALA A 194 -24.11 5.04 -7.85
CA ALA A 194 -22.69 4.86 -7.64
C ALA A 194 -21.83 5.36 -8.81
N LEU A 195 -22.23 5.05 -10.05
CA LEU A 195 -21.58 5.52 -11.26
C LEU A 195 -21.69 7.04 -11.40
N ASP A 196 -22.85 7.62 -11.11
CA ASP A 196 -23.09 9.07 -11.15
C ASP A 196 -22.11 9.83 -10.25
N LYS A 197 -21.95 9.40 -8.99
CA LYS A 197 -20.99 10.01 -8.05
C LYS A 197 -19.55 9.92 -8.56
N ARG A 198 -19.15 8.76 -9.10
CA ARG A 198 -17.79 8.59 -9.65
C ARG A 198 -17.53 9.49 -10.86
N ILE A 199 -18.51 9.61 -11.76
CA ILE A 199 -18.42 10.48 -12.95
C ILE A 199 -18.30 11.96 -12.54
N GLU A 200 -19.05 12.40 -11.55
CA GLU A 200 -18.97 13.75 -11.00
C GLU A 200 -17.55 14.03 -10.47
N GLU A 201 -17.01 13.12 -9.67
CA GLU A 201 -15.68 13.27 -9.07
C GLU A 201 -14.55 13.24 -10.12
N LEU A 202 -14.67 12.39 -11.14
CA LEU A 202 -13.74 12.38 -12.27
C LEU A 202 -13.81 13.65 -13.12
N SER A 203 -14.90 14.42 -13.04
CA SER A 203 -15.05 15.70 -13.72
C SER A 203 -14.28 16.84 -13.02
N ILE A 204 -13.73 16.61 -11.82
CA ILE A 204 -12.82 17.53 -11.15
C ILE A 204 -11.43 17.43 -11.80
N VAL A 205 -11.09 18.44 -12.59
CA VAL A 205 -9.88 18.48 -13.44
C VAL A 205 -8.87 19.57 -13.07
N ALA A 206 -9.19 20.40 -12.07
CA ALA A 206 -8.28 21.48 -11.68
C ALA A 206 -6.99 20.91 -11.04
N PRO A 207 -5.79 21.32 -11.49
CA PRO A 207 -4.53 20.64 -11.15
C PRO A 207 -4.13 20.72 -9.67
N HIS A 208 -4.67 21.70 -8.93
CA HIS A 208 -4.44 21.87 -7.49
C HIS A 208 -5.41 21.06 -6.62
N LYS A 209 -6.38 20.36 -7.22
CA LYS A 209 -7.36 19.55 -6.46
C LYS A 209 -6.73 18.23 -6.05
N MET A 210 -7.02 17.80 -4.82
CA MET A 210 -6.41 16.62 -4.22
C MET A 210 -6.65 15.34 -5.04
N GLN A 211 -7.82 15.24 -5.71
CA GLN A 211 -8.13 14.14 -6.63
C GLN A 211 -7.06 13.90 -7.71
N LEU A 212 -6.38 14.96 -8.16
CA LEU A 212 -5.28 14.91 -9.14
C LEU A 212 -3.91 14.98 -8.49
N VAL A 213 -3.74 15.83 -7.47
CA VAL A 213 -2.45 16.02 -6.80
C VAL A 213 -1.95 14.70 -6.21
N THR A 214 -2.82 13.91 -5.57
CA THR A 214 -2.42 12.69 -4.87
C THR A 214 -1.91 11.59 -5.79
N MET A 215 -2.29 11.63 -7.07
CA MET A 215 -1.77 10.75 -8.12
C MET A 215 -0.30 11.03 -8.45
N ASN A 216 0.25 12.15 -7.96
CA ASN A 216 1.65 12.54 -8.10
C ASN A 216 2.40 12.58 -6.76
N LEU A 217 1.75 12.25 -5.65
CA LEU A 217 2.35 12.23 -4.32
C LEU A 217 2.83 10.83 -3.93
N TYR A 218 3.88 10.77 -3.12
CA TYR A 218 4.34 9.56 -2.46
C TYR A 218 4.90 9.84 -1.06
N ASN A 219 5.00 8.77 -0.28
CA ASN A 219 5.68 8.71 1.00
C ASN A 219 6.78 7.64 0.95
N ASP A 220 7.99 7.96 1.44
CA ASP A 220 9.08 6.99 1.60
C ASP A 220 9.11 6.47 3.04
N TYR A 221 9.23 5.15 3.18
CA TYR A 221 9.39 4.45 4.45
C TYR A 221 10.73 3.70 4.45
N ARG A 222 11.46 3.80 5.57
CA ARG A 222 12.73 3.09 5.76
C ARG A 222 12.93 2.73 7.22
N PHE A 223 12.97 1.43 7.52
CA PHE A 223 13.23 0.90 8.85
C PHE A 223 13.76 -0.53 8.75
N ALA A 224 14.11 -1.14 9.88
CA ALA A 224 14.53 -2.54 9.93
C ALA A 224 13.55 -3.34 10.78
N LEU A 225 13.08 -4.47 10.24
CA LEU A 225 12.12 -5.35 10.90
C LEU A 225 12.84 -6.12 12.02
N ASN A 226 12.41 -5.93 13.25
CA ASN A 226 13.08 -6.42 14.47
C ASN A 226 12.28 -7.47 15.25
N GLY A 227 11.11 -7.89 14.77
CA GLY A 227 10.20 -8.77 15.49
C GLY A 227 10.35 -10.27 15.19
N PRO A 228 9.43 -11.11 15.66
CA PRO A 228 9.38 -12.53 15.32
C PRO A 228 9.43 -12.80 13.81
N SER A 229 10.08 -13.90 13.42
CA SER A 229 10.11 -14.38 12.03
C SER A 229 9.70 -15.84 11.93
N GLU A 230 9.05 -16.20 10.83
CA GLU A 230 8.70 -17.58 10.47
C GLU A 230 9.23 -17.86 9.05
N VAL A 231 9.91 -18.98 8.85
CA VAL A 231 10.40 -19.41 7.54
C VAL A 231 10.01 -20.86 7.33
N ARG A 232 9.17 -21.09 6.32
CA ARG A 232 8.78 -22.43 5.86
C ARG A 232 9.31 -22.60 4.45
N ASP A 233 10.33 -23.45 4.30
CA ASP A 233 10.90 -23.84 3.01
C ASP A 233 11.28 -25.32 3.06
N PRO A 234 10.29 -26.23 2.94
CA PRO A 234 10.48 -27.66 3.21
C PRO A 234 11.42 -28.35 2.20
N ARG A 235 11.67 -27.71 1.05
CA ARG A 235 12.51 -28.24 -0.03
C ARG A 235 13.83 -27.47 -0.18
N GLY A 236 14.11 -26.52 0.72
CA GLY A 236 15.32 -25.70 0.67
C GLY A 236 15.46 -24.88 -0.63
N ARG A 237 14.34 -24.50 -1.26
CA ARG A 237 14.33 -23.83 -2.56
C ARG A 237 14.98 -22.45 -2.50
N VAL A 238 14.87 -21.75 -1.38
CA VAL A 238 15.51 -20.43 -1.18
C VAL A 238 17.03 -20.52 -1.32
N GLY A 239 17.62 -21.70 -1.11
CA GLY A 239 19.06 -21.93 -1.35
C GLY A 239 20.00 -21.22 -0.38
N ALA A 240 19.45 -20.55 0.65
CA ALA A 240 20.20 -19.87 1.69
C ALA A 240 19.48 -19.99 3.04
N ARG A 241 20.26 -20.10 4.12
CA ARG A 241 19.72 -20.04 5.48
C ARG A 241 19.52 -18.59 5.89
N LEU A 242 18.27 -18.17 6.03
CA LEU A 242 17.92 -16.81 6.45
C LEU A 242 18.30 -16.59 7.91
N ASP A 243 18.96 -15.47 8.21
CA ASP A 243 19.24 -15.08 9.58
C ASP A 243 17.99 -14.46 10.22
N ARG A 244 17.35 -15.26 11.06
CA ARG A 244 16.12 -14.91 11.77
C ARG A 244 16.35 -14.00 12.98
N GLY A 245 17.58 -13.95 13.48
CA GLY A 245 17.97 -13.15 14.65
C GLY A 245 18.42 -11.74 14.28
N ALA A 246 18.95 -11.56 13.05
CA ALA A 246 19.28 -10.24 12.54
C ALA A 246 18.04 -9.40 12.19
N GLU A 247 18.19 -8.07 12.19
CA GLU A 247 17.17 -7.17 11.66
C GLU A 247 17.08 -7.27 10.13
N TRP A 248 15.89 -7.07 9.56
CA TRP A 248 15.69 -7.12 8.11
C TRP A 248 15.38 -5.71 7.59
N PRO A 249 16.36 -5.00 6.98
CA PRO A 249 16.11 -3.68 6.44
C PRO A 249 15.04 -3.71 5.34
N ILE A 250 14.09 -2.79 5.42
CA ILE A 250 13.08 -2.55 4.40
C ILE A 250 13.06 -1.09 4.00
N LEU A 251 12.96 -0.85 2.70
CA LEU A 251 12.80 0.46 2.08
C LEU A 251 11.65 0.33 1.10
N PHE A 252 10.65 1.19 1.17
CA PHE A 252 9.61 1.23 0.17
C PHE A 252 8.98 2.60 0.11
N TRP A 253 8.26 2.85 -0.97
CA TRP A 253 7.41 4.01 -1.08
C TRP A 253 5.99 3.61 -1.43
N MET A 254 5.05 4.41 -0.94
CA MET A 254 3.63 4.28 -1.26
C MET A 254 3.14 5.60 -1.82
N GLY A 255 2.47 5.60 -2.96
CA GLY A 255 2.09 6.83 -3.64
C GLY A 255 1.26 6.57 -4.89
N GLY A 256 1.14 7.58 -5.76
CA GLY A 256 0.33 7.48 -6.97
C GLY A 256 -1.13 7.20 -6.65
N TRP A 257 -1.66 7.87 -5.62
CA TRP A 257 -2.96 7.57 -5.05
C TRP A 257 -4.10 8.01 -5.97
N ASP A 258 -4.83 7.03 -6.49
CA ASP A 258 -6.04 7.19 -7.28
C ASP A 258 -7.27 7.18 -6.36
N SER A 259 -7.77 8.38 -6.10
CA SER A 259 -8.91 8.63 -5.22
C SER A 259 -10.23 8.01 -5.69
N ASP A 260 -10.42 7.86 -7.02
CA ASP A 260 -11.59 7.19 -7.55
C ASP A 260 -11.46 5.67 -7.39
N ALA A 261 -10.29 5.09 -7.61
CA ALA A 261 -10.11 3.64 -7.45
C ALA A 261 -9.90 3.19 -6.00
N LEU A 262 -9.61 4.13 -5.08
CA LEU A 262 -9.17 3.87 -3.70
C LEU A 262 -7.90 2.99 -3.66
N CYS A 263 -7.01 3.21 -4.62
CA CYS A 263 -5.79 2.44 -4.81
C CYS A 263 -4.56 3.35 -4.86
N GLY A 264 -3.43 2.83 -4.39
CA GLY A 264 -2.12 3.42 -4.59
C GLY A 264 -1.13 2.37 -5.06
N HIS A 265 0.07 2.82 -5.42
CA HIS A 265 1.16 1.96 -5.81
C HIS A 265 2.20 1.86 -4.69
N ILE A 266 2.75 0.66 -4.49
CA ILE A 266 3.89 0.42 -3.61
C ILE A 266 5.05 -0.15 -4.43
N ARG A 267 6.26 0.31 -4.17
CA ARG A 267 7.49 -0.31 -4.68
C ARG A 267 8.60 -0.20 -3.65
N GLY A 268 9.36 -1.26 -3.48
CA GLY A 268 10.37 -1.32 -2.45
C GLY A 268 11.30 -2.51 -2.54
N THR A 269 12.13 -2.62 -1.51
CA THR A 269 13.12 -3.67 -1.33
C THR A 269 13.11 -4.13 0.12
N LEU A 270 13.04 -5.45 0.32
CA LEU A 270 13.33 -6.11 1.58
C LEU A 270 14.71 -6.77 1.49
N MET A 271 15.55 -6.55 2.49
CA MET A 271 16.86 -7.16 2.62
C MET A 271 16.86 -8.13 3.80
N ILE A 272 17.10 -9.40 3.52
CA ILE A 272 17.12 -10.49 4.50
C ILE A 272 18.57 -10.97 4.65
N PRO A 273 19.21 -10.74 5.82
CA PRO A 273 20.54 -11.29 6.07
C PRO A 273 20.51 -12.82 5.99
N THR A 274 21.61 -13.41 5.54
CA THR A 274 21.77 -14.87 5.40
C THR A 274 22.93 -15.30 6.27
N GLN A 275 22.82 -16.48 6.89
CA GLN A 275 23.93 -17.08 7.61
C GLN A 275 24.92 -17.67 6.62
N ALA A 276 26.21 -17.64 6.95
CA ALA A 276 27.21 -18.40 6.23
C ALA A 276 26.82 -19.90 6.26
N PRO A 277 27.08 -20.65 5.17
CA PRO A 277 26.79 -22.08 5.12
C PRO A 277 27.50 -22.86 6.23
#